data_AF-A0A4V2AFA1-F1
#
_entry.id   AF-A0A4V2AFA1-F1
#
_cell.length_a   1.000
_cell.length_b   1.000
_cell.length_c   1.000
_cell.angle_alpha   90.00
_cell.angle_beta   90.00
_cell.angle_gamma   90.00
#
_symmetry.space_group_name_H-M   'P 1'
#
loop_
_entity.id
_entity.type
_entity.pdbx_description
1 polymer ?
#
loop_
_entity_poly.entity_id
_entity_poly.type
_entity_poly.pdbx_seq_one_letter_code
_entity_poly.pdbx_strand_id
1 'polypeptide(L)'
;MKVFGHPVHPLLIHFPTALLPMDAVLTHLYCATGNESYYMAGAYCLWAGTALGLLAMVAGLIDALGIDRTDKPALLAALYHGFLNGLILLVYAVIAWRSAEAFPTPVLAGQQGAIVKSILVLALFVGNYLGGKLIYTHGIGINKKHPAHGNTRN
;
A
#
# COMPACT_ATOMS: atom_id res chain seq x y z
N MET A 1 12.79 7.38 -2.81
CA MET A 1 12.95 8.84 -2.90
C MET A 1 12.98 9.46 -1.52
N LYS A 2 13.90 10.40 -1.29
CA LYS A 2 13.89 11.24 -0.07
C LYS A 2 13.57 12.67 -0.46
N VAL A 3 12.66 13.30 0.27
CA VAL A 3 12.35 14.73 0.16
C VAL A 3 12.62 15.33 1.53
N PHE A 4 13.48 16.36 1.57
CA PHE A 4 14.01 16.94 2.82
C PHE A 4 14.61 15.90 3.80
N GLY A 5 15.21 14.83 3.26
CA GLY A 5 15.80 13.75 4.08
C GLY A 5 14.80 12.70 4.58
N HIS A 6 13.49 12.89 4.37
CA HIS A 6 12.45 11.96 4.78
C HIS A 6 12.08 10.98 3.65
N PRO A 7 11.96 9.67 3.93
CA PRO A 7 11.60 8.69 2.92
C PRO A 7 10.11 8.84 2.57
N VAL A 8 9.83 9.22 1.33
CA VAL A 8 8.47 9.58 0.89
C VAL A 8 7.58 8.34 0.74
N HIS A 9 8.14 7.21 0.31
CA HIS A 9 7.38 5.99 0.17
C HIS A 9 6.78 5.52 1.52
N PRO A 10 7.55 5.36 2.62
CA PRO A 10 7.00 5.07 3.95
C PRO A 10 5.97 6.08 4.45
N LEU A 11 6.08 7.36 4.08
CA LEU A 11 5.07 8.36 4.43
C LEU A 11 3.72 8.04 3.75
N LEU A 12 3.76 7.69 2.46
CA LEU A 12 2.56 7.49 1.66
C LEU A 12 1.88 6.14 1.89
N ILE A 13 2.62 5.06 2.20
CA ILE A 13 2.04 3.71 2.34
C ILE A 13 1.03 3.56 3.47
N HIS A 14 1.04 4.46 4.47
CA HIS A 14 0.07 4.42 5.57
C HIS A 14 -1.36 4.63 5.08
N PHE A 15 -1.56 5.49 4.07
CA PHE A 15 -2.88 5.81 3.53
C PHE A 15 -3.56 4.61 2.84
N PRO A 16 -2.99 3.95 1.81
CA PRO A 16 -3.61 2.78 1.21
C PRO A 16 -3.75 1.64 2.22
N THR A 17 -2.79 1.49 3.14
CA THR A 17 -2.82 0.45 4.18
C THR A 17 -3.99 0.62 5.15
N ALA A 18 -4.42 1.84 5.44
CA ALA A 18 -5.55 2.10 6.33
C ALA A 18 -6.88 2.20 5.58
N LEU A 19 -6.89 2.95 4.46
CA LEU A 19 -8.12 3.31 3.76
C LEU A 19 -8.72 2.15 2.96
N LEU A 20 -7.91 1.29 2.33
CA LEU A 20 -8.42 0.17 1.54
C LEU A 20 -9.07 -0.92 2.41
N PRO A 21 -8.51 -1.27 3.59
CA PRO A 21 -9.23 -2.10 4.56
C PRO A 21 -10.49 -1.43 5.11
N MET A 22 -10.47 -0.12 5.33
CA MET A 22 -11.67 0.59 5.78
C MET A 22 -12.79 0.56 4.74
N ASP A 23 -12.49 0.72 3.46
CA ASP A 23 -13.43 0.51 2.35
C ASP A 23 -14.06 -0.90 2.39
N ALA A 24 -13.24 -1.93 2.64
CA ALA A 24 -13.75 -3.30 2.77
C ALA A 24 -14.72 -3.43 3.96
N VAL A 25 -14.36 -2.90 5.14
CA VAL A 25 -15.22 -2.91 6.34
C VAL A 25 -16.55 -2.20 6.07
N LEU A 26 -16.50 -1.00 5.46
CA LEU A 26 -17.68 -0.22 5.11
C LEU A 26 -18.56 -0.95 4.08
N THR A 27 -17.96 -1.72 3.17
CA THR A 27 -18.71 -2.57 2.22
C THR A 27 -19.46 -3.69 2.97
N HIS A 28 -18.87 -4.32 3.98
CA HIS A 28 -19.56 -5.30 4.83
C HIS A 28 -20.69 -4.66 5.63
N LEU A 29 -20.48 -3.46 6.19
CA LEU A 29 -21.53 -2.72 6.90
C LEU A 29 -22.69 -2.34 5.98
N TYR A 30 -22.42 -1.92 4.75
CA TYR A 30 -23.44 -1.70 3.74
C TYR A 30 -24.21 -3.00 3.43
N CYS A 31 -23.51 -4.13 3.21
CA CYS A 31 -24.16 -5.43 2.99
C CYS A 31 -25.08 -5.85 4.15
N ALA A 32 -24.66 -5.60 5.40
CA ALA A 32 -25.40 -5.99 6.58
C ALA A 32 -26.60 -5.08 6.90
N THR A 33 -26.53 -3.81 6.53
CA THR A 33 -27.51 -2.80 6.97
C THR A 33 -28.36 -2.19 5.85
N GLY A 34 -27.90 -2.27 4.60
CA GLY A 34 -28.50 -1.55 3.47
C GLY A 34 -28.38 -0.02 3.57
N ASN A 35 -27.59 0.52 4.52
CA ASN A 35 -27.47 1.97 4.70
C ASN A 35 -26.44 2.56 3.72
N GLU A 36 -26.93 3.34 2.76
CA GLU A 36 -26.16 4.01 1.72
C GLU A 36 -25.02 4.90 2.26
N SER A 37 -25.12 5.40 3.49
CA SER A 37 -24.06 6.21 4.11
C SER A 37 -22.74 5.43 4.22
N TYR A 38 -22.81 4.12 4.48
CA TYR A 38 -21.62 3.27 4.51
C TYR A 38 -21.02 3.08 3.12
N TYR A 39 -21.85 2.96 2.09
CA TYR A 39 -21.37 2.88 0.71
C TYR A 39 -20.65 4.17 0.31
N MET A 40 -21.26 5.33 0.58
CA MET A 40 -20.64 6.63 0.27
C MET A 40 -19.31 6.82 1.00
N ALA A 41 -19.27 6.52 2.30
CA ALA A 41 -18.02 6.58 3.08
C ALA A 41 -16.95 5.63 2.51
N GLY A 42 -17.33 4.40 2.15
CA GLY A 42 -16.45 3.42 1.55
C GLY A 42 -15.86 3.87 0.22
N ALA A 43 -16.70 4.49 -0.63
CA ALA A 43 -16.25 5.05 -1.91
C ALA A 43 -15.16 6.13 -1.73
N TYR A 44 -15.30 7.03 -0.74
CA TYR A 44 -14.25 8.02 -0.46
C TYR A 44 -12.95 7.37 0.04
N CYS A 45 -13.04 6.35 0.90
CA CYS A 45 -11.88 5.58 1.35
C CYS A 45 -11.20 4.86 0.18
N LEU A 46 -11.97 4.24 -0.71
CA LEU A 46 -11.48 3.57 -1.91
C LEU A 46 -10.72 4.55 -2.81
N TRP A 47 -11.30 5.71 -3.12
CA TRP A 47 -10.67 6.68 -4.02
C TRP A 47 -9.40 7.28 -3.42
N ALA A 48 -9.47 7.75 -2.17
CA ALA A 48 -8.32 8.35 -1.49
C ALA A 48 -7.20 7.31 -1.26
N GLY A 49 -7.55 6.11 -0.82
CA GLY A 49 -6.59 5.00 -0.61
C GLY A 49 -5.91 4.59 -1.91
N THR A 50 -6.67 4.48 -3.00
CA THR A 50 -6.13 4.16 -4.33
C THR A 50 -5.22 5.28 -4.84
N ALA A 51 -5.66 6.53 -4.80
CA ALA A 51 -4.88 7.66 -5.30
C ALA A 51 -3.54 7.80 -4.56
N LEU A 52 -3.57 7.77 -3.23
CA LEU A 52 -2.35 7.85 -2.41
C LEU A 52 -1.49 6.59 -2.54
N GLY A 53 -2.11 5.43 -2.76
CA GLY A 53 -1.41 4.19 -3.09
C GLY A 53 -0.64 4.28 -4.41
N LEU A 54 -1.23 4.89 -5.45
CA LEU A 54 -0.56 5.06 -6.75
C LEU A 54 0.66 5.99 -6.62
N LEU A 55 0.53 7.06 -5.83
CA LEU A 55 1.68 7.91 -5.49
C LEU A 55 2.75 7.13 -4.71
N ALA A 56 2.33 6.30 -3.75
CA ALA A 56 3.25 5.44 -2.98
C ALA A 56 3.98 4.44 -3.89
N MET A 57 3.29 3.85 -4.87
CA MET A 57 3.85 2.93 -5.85
C MET A 57 4.95 3.62 -6.68
N VAL A 58 4.70 4.82 -7.19
CA VAL A 58 5.72 5.60 -7.91
C VAL A 58 6.92 5.90 -7.02
N ALA A 59 6.70 6.36 -5.78
CA ALA A 59 7.77 6.62 -4.84
C ALA A 59 8.60 5.35 -4.52
N GLY A 60 7.92 4.21 -4.39
CA GLY A 60 8.53 2.90 -4.11
C GLY A 60 9.37 2.38 -5.28
N LEU A 61 8.92 2.60 -6.53
CA LEU A 61 9.71 2.29 -7.72
C LEU A 61 11.01 3.11 -7.74
N ILE A 62 10.96 4.39 -7.35
CA ILE A 62 12.16 5.22 -7.25
C ILE A 62 13.09 4.72 -6.12
N ASP A 63 12.53 4.31 -4.97
CA ASP A 63 13.33 3.67 -3.90
C ASP A 63 14.01 2.37 -4.36
N ALA A 64 13.32 1.56 -5.17
CA ALA A 64 13.85 0.31 -5.70
C ALA A 64 15.07 0.51 -6.62
N LEU A 65 15.17 1.65 -7.31
CA LEU A 65 16.34 1.99 -8.13
C LEU A 65 17.61 2.22 -7.30
N GLY A 66 17.46 2.62 -6.03
CA GLY A 66 18.56 2.87 -5.10
C GLY A 66 19.05 1.64 -4.33
N ILE A 67 18.46 0.46 -4.55
CA ILE A 67 18.88 -0.78 -3.90
C ILE A 67 20.22 -1.24 -4.48
N ASP A 68 21.16 -1.58 -3.61
CA ASP A 68 22.43 -2.18 -3.99
C ASP A 68 22.16 -3.50 -4.74
N ARG A 69 22.64 -3.60 -5.99
CA ARG A 69 22.42 -4.75 -6.86
C ARG A 69 23.16 -6.00 -6.38
N THR A 70 24.13 -5.86 -5.47
CA THR A 70 24.83 -6.98 -4.83
C THR A 70 24.03 -7.63 -3.69
N ASP A 71 23.09 -6.89 -3.06
CA ASP A 71 22.17 -7.42 -2.05
C ASP A 71 20.98 -8.14 -2.72
N LYS A 72 21.24 -9.36 -3.19
CA LYS A 72 20.23 -10.20 -3.85
C LYS A 72 18.99 -10.45 -2.97
N PRO A 73 19.12 -10.75 -1.66
CA PRO A 73 17.96 -10.89 -0.78
C PRO A 73 17.07 -9.64 -0.72
N ALA A 74 17.65 -8.45 -0.59
CA ALA A 74 16.88 -7.20 -0.59
C ALA A 74 16.20 -6.96 -1.93
N LEU A 75 16.90 -7.22 -3.05
CA LEU A 75 16.33 -7.05 -4.39
C LEU A 75 15.13 -7.98 -4.61
N LEU A 76 15.22 -9.25 -4.23
CA LEU A 76 14.11 -10.20 -4.34
C LEU A 76 12.92 -9.78 -3.49
N ALA A 77 13.16 -9.37 -2.24
CA ALA A 77 12.10 -8.88 -1.37
C ALA A 77 11.40 -7.64 -1.96
N ALA A 78 12.15 -6.73 -2.58
CA ALA A 78 11.63 -5.53 -3.23
C ALA A 78 10.79 -5.88 -4.46
N LEU A 79 11.23 -6.85 -5.27
CA LEU A 79 10.49 -7.31 -6.44
C LEU A 79 9.18 -8.02 -6.04
N TYR A 80 9.22 -8.93 -5.06
CA TYR A 80 8.01 -9.61 -4.60
C TYR A 80 7.01 -8.64 -3.96
N HIS A 81 7.48 -7.76 -3.09
CA HIS A 81 6.64 -6.71 -2.48
C HIS A 81 6.04 -5.78 -3.53
N GLY A 82 6.88 -5.26 -4.43
CA GLY A 82 6.48 -4.30 -5.45
C GLY A 82 5.50 -4.89 -6.46
N PHE A 83 5.75 -6.12 -6.92
CA PHE A 83 4.85 -6.81 -7.85
C PHE A 83 3.49 -7.11 -7.20
N LEU A 84 3.49 -7.69 -5.99
CA LEU A 84 2.26 -8.06 -5.29
C LEU A 84 1.37 -6.83 -5.03
N ASN A 85 1.94 -5.79 -4.40
CA ASN A 85 1.16 -4.59 -4.08
C ASN A 85 0.82 -3.76 -5.32
N GLY A 86 1.69 -3.73 -6.32
CA GLY A 86 1.40 -3.08 -7.60
C GLY A 86 0.17 -3.71 -8.26
N LEU A 87 0.09 -5.04 -8.32
CA LEU A 87 -1.06 -5.73 -8.88
C LEU A 87 -2.35 -5.48 -8.07
N ILE A 88 -2.28 -5.59 -6.74
CA ILE A 88 -3.42 -5.31 -5.86
C ILE A 88 -3.94 -3.89 -6.08
N LEU A 89 -3.04 -2.92 -6.15
CA LEU A 89 -3.38 -1.52 -6.32
C LEU A 89 -3.95 -1.22 -7.71
N LEU A 90 -3.46 -1.88 -8.77
CA LEU A 90 -4.05 -1.79 -10.10
C LEU A 90 -5.49 -2.32 -10.11
N VAL A 91 -5.76 -3.43 -9.41
CA VAL A 91 -7.14 -3.93 -9.25
C VAL A 91 -8.01 -2.90 -8.52
N TYR A 92 -7.52 -2.34 -7.40
CA TYR A 92 -8.21 -1.25 -6.71
C TYR A 92 -8.42 -0.02 -7.59
N ALA A 93 -7.48 0.31 -8.47
CA ALA A 93 -7.61 1.42 -9.42
C ALA A 93 -8.76 1.20 -10.40
N VAL A 94 -8.93 -0.01 -10.92
CA VAL A 94 -10.08 -0.35 -11.77
C VAL A 94 -11.39 -0.24 -10.97
N ILE A 95 -11.44 -0.77 -9.74
CA ILE A 95 -12.64 -0.69 -8.89
C ILE A 95 -12.97 0.77 -8.56
N ALA A 96 -11.96 1.57 -8.20
CA ALA A 96 -12.08 2.99 -7.90
C ALA A 96 -12.59 3.79 -9.09
N TRP A 97 -12.04 3.55 -10.29
CA TRP A 97 -12.47 4.18 -11.53
C TRP A 97 -13.94 3.89 -11.81
N ARG A 98 -14.34 2.60 -11.78
CA ARG A 98 -15.73 2.19 -12.02
C ARG A 98 -16.69 2.74 -10.98
N SER A 99 -16.27 2.78 -9.71
CA SER A 99 -17.03 3.39 -8.62
C SER A 99 -17.22 4.89 -8.84
N ALA A 100 -16.18 5.61 -9.27
CA ALA A 100 -16.24 7.04 -9.55
C ALA A 100 -17.16 7.38 -10.74
N GLU A 101 -17.11 6.59 -11.82
CA GLU A 101 -17.99 6.76 -12.99
C GLU A 101 -19.48 6.61 -12.65
N ALA A 102 -19.81 5.68 -11.75
CA ALA A 102 -21.20 5.34 -11.43
C ALA A 102 -21.76 6.08 -10.21
N PHE A 103 -20.93 6.81 -9.47
CA PHE A 103 -21.30 7.43 -8.21
C PHE A 103 -22.51 8.37 -8.36
N PRO A 104 -23.52 8.31 -7.47
CA PRO A 104 -23.58 7.58 -6.20
C PRO A 104 -24.15 6.16 -6.28
N THR A 105 -24.27 5.57 -7.48
CA THR A 105 -24.82 4.22 -7.65
C THR A 105 -23.84 3.16 -7.13
N PRO A 106 -24.26 2.21 -6.27
CA PRO A 106 -23.38 1.18 -5.73
C PRO A 106 -22.74 0.26 -6.78
N VAL A 107 -21.42 0.35 -6.93
CA VAL A 107 -20.60 -0.57 -7.72
C VAL A 107 -19.88 -1.55 -6.82
N LEU A 108 -20.05 -2.85 -7.10
CA LEU A 108 -19.38 -3.91 -6.35
C LEU A 108 -19.57 -3.75 -4.83
N ALA A 109 -20.77 -3.33 -4.41
CA ALA A 109 -21.09 -3.05 -3.00
C ALA A 109 -21.79 -4.22 -2.31
N GLY A 110 -22.28 -5.22 -3.06
CA GLY A 110 -22.91 -6.42 -2.50
C GLY A 110 -21.90 -7.48 -2.05
N GLN A 111 -22.41 -8.68 -1.71
CA GLN A 111 -21.62 -9.80 -1.17
C GLN A 111 -20.38 -10.14 -2.01
N GLN A 112 -20.50 -10.10 -3.34
CA GLN A 112 -19.37 -10.34 -4.24
C GLN A 112 -18.25 -9.33 -4.03
N GLY A 113 -18.60 -8.06 -3.85
CA GLY A 113 -17.62 -7.01 -3.58
C GLY A 113 -17.00 -7.09 -2.21
N ALA A 114 -17.79 -7.45 -1.20
CA ALA A 114 -17.29 -7.73 0.12
C ALA A 114 -16.23 -8.85 0.10
N ILE A 115 -16.47 -9.93 -0.66
CA ILE A 115 -15.51 -11.03 -0.85
C ILE A 115 -14.25 -10.56 -1.58
N VAL A 116 -14.41 -9.89 -2.72
CA VAL A 116 -13.27 -9.40 -3.53
C VAL A 116 -12.39 -8.46 -2.70
N LYS A 117 -12.99 -7.47 -2.02
CA LYS A 117 -12.25 -6.51 -1.19
C LYS A 117 -11.57 -7.19 -0.01
N SER A 118 -12.22 -8.18 0.64
CA SER A 118 -11.57 -8.96 1.70
C SER A 118 -10.33 -9.71 1.19
N ILE A 119 -10.41 -10.34 0.02
CA ILE A 119 -9.25 -11.04 -0.58
C ILE A 119 -8.12 -10.06 -0.88
N LEU A 120 -8.44 -8.90 -1.45
CA LEU A 120 -7.46 -7.85 -1.73
C LEU A 120 -6.80 -7.33 -0.45
N VAL A 121 -7.55 -7.12 0.63
CA VAL A 121 -7.03 -6.69 1.93
C VAL A 121 -6.10 -7.74 2.54
N LEU A 122 -6.46 -9.02 2.48
CA LEU A 122 -5.60 -10.10 2.97
C LEU A 122 -4.28 -10.15 2.18
N ALA A 123 -4.35 -10.04 0.85
CA ALA A 123 -3.17 -9.98 0.00
C ALA A 123 -2.33 -8.71 0.29
N LEU A 124 -2.97 -7.58 0.57
CA LEU A 124 -2.30 -6.33 0.96
C LEU A 124 -1.53 -6.50 2.26
N PHE A 125 -2.06 -7.22 3.26
CA PHE A 125 -1.33 -7.50 4.50
C PHE A 125 -0.09 -8.37 4.27
N VAL A 126 -0.17 -9.37 3.39
CA VAL A 126 1.02 -10.14 2.97
C VAL A 126 2.05 -9.22 2.31
N GLY A 127 1.60 -8.32 1.42
CA GLY A 127 2.44 -7.29 0.82
C GLY A 127 3.10 -6.37 1.85
N ASN A 128 2.36 -5.93 2.85
CA ASN A 128 2.84 -5.05 3.92
C ASN A 128 3.87 -5.73 4.81
N TYR A 129 3.72 -7.03 5.08
CA TYR A 129 4.74 -7.82 5.78
C TYR A 129 6.07 -7.84 5.02
N LEU A 130 6.03 -8.05 3.69
CA LEU A 130 7.22 -8.00 2.85
C LEU A 130 7.85 -6.59 2.83
N GLY A 131 7.02 -5.55 2.80
CA GLY A 131 7.46 -4.15 2.90
C GLY A 131 8.16 -3.86 4.23
N GLY A 132 7.60 -4.36 5.34
CA GLY A 132 8.21 -4.29 6.65
C GLY A 132 9.58 -4.98 6.68
N LYS A 133 9.73 -6.14 6.06
CA LYS A 133 11.02 -6.84 5.97
C LYS A 133 12.09 -6.01 5.24
N LEU A 134 11.71 -5.30 4.17
CA LEU A 134 12.63 -4.39 3.47
C LEU A 134 13.17 -3.29 4.38
N ILE A 135 12.31 -2.71 5.19
CA ILE A 135 12.68 -1.63 6.12
C ILE A 135 13.48 -2.20 7.30
N TYR A 136 12.91 -3.15 8.04
CA TYR A 136 13.45 -3.58 9.32
C TYR A 136 14.59 -4.60 9.22
N THR A 137 14.64 -5.42 8.15
CA THR A 137 15.70 -6.42 7.97
C THR A 137 16.80 -5.91 7.04
N HIS A 138 16.44 -5.32 5.90
CA HIS A 138 17.42 -4.87 4.90
C HIS A 138 17.84 -3.41 5.08
N GLY A 139 17.08 -2.61 5.84
CA GLY A 139 17.38 -1.19 6.07
C GLY A 139 17.07 -0.31 4.87
N ILE A 140 16.26 -0.77 3.93
CA ILE A 140 15.84 0.01 2.76
C ILE A 140 14.99 1.18 3.23
N GLY A 141 15.32 2.39 2.79
CA GLY A 141 14.66 3.63 3.19
C GLY A 141 15.18 4.27 4.48
N ILE A 142 16.10 3.61 5.20
CA ILE A 142 16.73 4.14 6.42
C ILE A 142 18.16 4.59 6.09
N ASN A 143 18.59 5.77 6.59
CA ASN A 143 20.02 6.10 6.57
C ASN A 143 20.72 5.23 7.63
N LYS A 144 21.41 4.16 7.21
CA LYS A 144 22.44 3.56 8.07
C LYS A 144 23.56 4.59 8.20
N LYS A 145 23.59 5.36 9.30
CA LYS A 145 24.84 6.04 9.68
C LYS A 145 25.84 4.91 9.93
N HIS A 146 26.88 4.84 9.09
CA HIS A 146 28.04 4.01 9.40
C HIS A 146 28.52 4.43 10.80
N PRO A 147 28.69 3.50 11.76
CA PRO A 147 29.38 3.85 12.99
C PRO A 147 30.77 4.34 12.57
N ALA A 148 31.09 5.59 12.93
CA ALA A 148 32.44 6.09 12.79
C ALA A 148 33.33 5.10 13.53
N HIS A 149 34.24 4.46 12.80
CA HIS A 149 35.21 3.55 13.39
C HIS A 149 35.97 4.34 14.46
N GLY A 150 35.63 4.08 15.72
CA GLY A 150 36.35 4.57 16.87
C GLY A 150 37.72 3.91 16.85
N ASN A 151 38.71 4.67 16.39
CA ASN A 151 40.12 4.40 16.56
C ASN A 151 40.41 4.21 18.06
N THR A 152 40.45 2.98 18.53
CA THR A 152 41.04 2.64 19.83
C THR A 152 42.37 1.94 19.54
N ARG A 153 43.40 2.78 19.40
CA ARG A 153 44.78 2.36 19.64
C ARG A 153 44.92 2.10 21.14
N ASN A 154 45.25 0.87 21.51
CA ASN A 154 46.00 0.56 22.73
C ASN A 154 47.28 -0.14 22.29
#